data_AF-A0A920MH76-F1
#
_entry.id   AF-A0A920MH76-F1
#
_cell.length_a   1.000
_cell.length_b   1.000
_cell.length_c   1.000
_cell.angle_alpha   90.00
_cell.angle_beta   90.00
_cell.angle_gamma   90.00
#
_symmetry.space_group_name_H-M   'P 1'
#
loop_
_entity.id
_entity.type
_entity.pdbx_description
1 polymer ?
#
loop_
_entity_poly.entity_id
_entity_poly.type
_entity_poly.pdbx_seq_one_letter_code
_entity_poly.pdbx_strand_id
1 'polypeptide(L)'
;MNANIVKKLSYIGALFTLVVISAGAWVRLTDAGLGCPDWPGCYGILGTPDTEKELYQAKQLYPNAEIDVGKAWREMLHRYLAGILGLYVFFVSYLTFKYATHVRN
;
A
#
# COMPACT_ATOMS: atom_id res chain seq x y z
N MET A 1 -14.78 -6.54 -24.49
CA MET A 1 -15.12 -6.35 -23.06
C MET A 1 -16.17 -5.25 -22.96
N ASN A 2 -17.19 -5.40 -22.11
CA ASN A 2 -18.29 -4.43 -22.03
C ASN A 2 -17.81 -3.11 -21.38
N ALA A 3 -18.12 -1.97 -21.99
CA ALA A 3 -17.79 -0.64 -21.47
C ALA A 3 -18.33 -0.43 -20.03
N ASN A 4 -19.47 -1.05 -19.71
CA ASN A 4 -20.04 -1.01 -18.36
C ASN A 4 -19.16 -1.72 -17.31
N ILE A 5 -18.37 -2.73 -17.71
CA ILE A 5 -17.43 -3.41 -16.80
C ILE A 5 -16.27 -2.48 -16.45
N VAL A 6 -15.64 -1.85 -17.45
CA VAL A 6 -14.56 -0.88 -17.23
C VAL A 6 -15.04 0.28 -16.35
N LYS A 7 -16.23 0.82 -16.64
CA LYS A 7 -16.85 1.88 -15.83
C LYS A 7 -17.04 1.45 -14.36
N LYS A 8 -17.54 0.24 -14.11
CA LYS A 8 -17.69 -0.31 -12.75
C LYS A 8 -16.35 -0.46 -12.05
N LEU A 9 -15.33 -0.98 -12.74
CA LEU A 9 -13.97 -1.09 -12.20
C LEU A 9 -13.38 0.29 -11.88
N SER A 10 -13.54 1.29 -12.74
CA SER A 10 -13.09 2.65 -12.46
C SER A 10 -13.74 3.24 -11.21
N TYR A 11 -15.04 3.02 -10.98
CA TYR A 11 -15.69 3.48 -9.74
C TYR A 11 -15.17 2.74 -8.49
N ILE A 12 -14.93 1.43 -8.58
CA ILE A 12 -14.32 0.66 -7.49
C ILE A 12 -12.92 1.19 -7.19
N GLY A 13 -12.12 1.44 -8.23
CA GLY A 13 -10.80 2.05 -8.10
C GLY A 13 -10.85 3.42 -7.44
N ALA A 14 -11.78 4.29 -7.85
CA ALA A 14 -11.96 5.61 -7.25
C ALA A 14 -12.32 5.53 -5.76
N LEU A 15 -13.23 4.63 -5.38
CA LEU A 15 -13.57 4.39 -3.97
C LEU A 15 -12.35 3.86 -3.20
N PHE A 16 -11.59 2.93 -3.79
CA PHE A 16 -10.38 2.41 -3.14
C PHE A 16 -9.32 3.49 -2.96
N THR A 17 -9.13 4.38 -3.94
CA THR A 17 -8.26 5.56 -3.83
C THR A 17 -8.67 6.44 -2.65
N LEU A 18 -9.96 6.69 -2.43
CA LEU A 18 -10.44 7.45 -1.27
C LEU A 18 -10.06 6.79 0.05
N VAL A 19 -10.13 5.46 0.13
CA VAL A 19 -9.69 4.69 1.30
C VAL A 19 -8.19 4.85 1.52
N VAL A 20 -7.38 4.72 0.46
CA VAL A 20 -5.91 4.87 0.54
C VAL A 20 -5.51 6.28 0.98
N ILE A 21 -6.16 7.32 0.44
CA ILE A 21 -5.91 8.71 0.83
C ILE A 21 -6.25 8.92 2.31
N SER A 22 -7.41 8.40 2.75
CA SER A 22 -7.84 8.51 4.15
C SER A 22 -6.89 7.77 5.11
N ALA A 23 -6.42 6.59 4.73
CA ALA A 23 -5.40 5.85 5.47
C ALA A 23 -4.06 6.61 5.53
N GLY A 24 -3.67 7.27 4.43
CA GLY A 24 -2.46 8.12 4.40
C GLY A 24 -2.60 9.34 5.33
N ALA A 25 -3.77 9.97 5.36
CA ALA A 25 -4.06 11.05 6.30
C ALA A 25 -3.99 10.55 7.76
N TRP A 26 -4.54 9.38 8.04
CA TRP A 26 -4.43 8.74 9.37
C TRP A 26 -2.97 8.50 9.78
N VAL A 27 -2.14 7.95 8.89
CA VAL A 27 -0.70 7.75 9.14
C VAL A 27 -0.01 9.07 9.46
N ARG A 28 -0.33 10.14 8.73
CA ARG A 28 0.24 11.46 8.96
C ARG A 28 -0.19 12.06 10.30
N LEU A 29 -1.48 11.97 10.65
CA LEU A 29 -2.04 12.53 11.88
C LEU A 29 -1.60 11.78 13.15
N THR A 30 -1.17 10.53 13.00
CA THR A 30 -0.67 9.69 14.11
C THR A 30 0.86 9.62 14.16
N ASP A 31 1.55 10.53 13.45
CA ASP A 31 3.01 10.62 13.32
C ASP A 31 3.68 9.27 13.02
N ALA A 32 3.00 8.44 12.22
CA ALA A 32 3.45 7.11 11.85
C ALA A 32 4.17 7.07 10.50
N GLY A 33 4.29 8.20 9.78
CA GLY A 33 4.87 8.26 8.44
C GLY A 33 6.39 8.01 8.35
N LEU A 34 7.06 7.80 9.48
CA LEU A 34 8.48 7.46 9.59
C LEU A 34 8.69 6.23 10.50
N GLY A 35 7.67 5.39 10.64
CA GLY A 35 7.70 4.17 11.46
C GLY A 35 8.53 3.03 10.85
N CYS A 36 8.75 3.01 9.53
CA CYS A 36 9.48 1.95 8.82
C CYS A 36 10.67 2.48 8.02
N PRO A 37 11.92 2.05 8.34
CA PRO A 37 13.13 2.57 7.70
C PRO A 37 13.41 2.02 6.30
N ASP A 38 12.83 0.87 5.95
CA ASP A 38 13.04 0.12 4.71
C ASP A 38 11.73 -0.12 3.95
N TRP A 39 11.83 -0.57 2.70
CA TRP A 39 10.72 -1.00 1.83
C TRP A 39 11.27 -2.09 0.89
N PRO A 40 10.52 -3.16 0.52
CA PRO A 40 9.10 -3.42 0.74
C PRO A 40 8.73 -3.97 2.13
N GLY A 41 9.71 -4.29 2.97
CA GLY A 41 9.51 -4.71 4.36
C GLY A 41 9.54 -3.56 5.36
N CYS A 42 9.51 -3.89 6.65
CA CYS A 42 9.77 -3.00 7.77
C CYS A 42 10.70 -3.70 8.77
N TYR A 43 11.81 -3.06 9.12
CA TYR A 43 12.86 -3.61 9.96
C TYR A 43 13.46 -4.92 9.45
N GLY A 44 13.59 -5.08 8.13
CA GLY A 44 14.22 -6.26 7.52
C GLY A 44 13.31 -7.49 7.42
N ILE A 45 12.01 -7.36 7.71
CA ILE A 45 11.01 -8.42 7.53
C ILE A 45 9.82 -7.93 6.70
N LEU A 46 9.13 -8.85 6.02
CA LEU A 46 7.88 -8.55 5.31
C LEU A 46 6.72 -8.47 6.32
N GLY A 47 6.33 -7.25 6.68
CA GLY A 47 5.34 -7.01 7.73
C GLY A 47 5.92 -6.09 8.81
N THR A 48 5.51 -6.29 10.06
CA THR A 48 6.06 -5.58 11.21
C THR A 48 6.56 -6.56 12.26
N PRO A 49 7.60 -6.18 13.03
CA PRO A 49 8.09 -7.02 14.12
C PRO A 49 7.05 -7.06 15.25
N ASP A 50 6.35 -8.19 15.37
CA ASP A 50 5.27 -8.37 16.35
C ASP A 50 5.67 -9.37 17.46
N THR A 51 6.75 -10.14 17.26
CA THR A 51 7.29 -11.08 18.25
C THR A 51 8.60 -10.59 18.88
N GLU A 52 8.94 -11.10 20.08
CA GLU A 52 10.20 -10.74 20.75
C GLU A 52 11.43 -11.08 19.91
N LYS A 53 11.40 -12.19 19.17
CA LYS A 53 12.49 -12.63 18.29
C LYS A 53 12.69 -11.65 17.12
N GLU A 54 11.60 -11.25 16.47
CA GLU A 54 11.65 -10.28 15.36
C GLU A 54 12.08 -8.91 15.87
N LEU A 55 11.60 -8.48 17.04
CA LEU A 55 12.03 -7.23 17.64
C LEU A 55 13.52 -7.24 18.00
N TYR A 56 14.03 -8.36 18.52
CA TYR A 56 15.46 -8.54 18.77
C TYR A 56 16.28 -8.44 17.48
N GLN A 57 15.84 -9.11 16.41
CA GLN A 57 16.49 -9.04 15.10
C GLN A 57 16.44 -7.63 14.50
N ALA A 58 15.29 -6.96 14.59
CA ALA A 58 15.10 -5.59 14.15
C ALA A 58 16.06 -4.63 14.87
N LYS A 59 16.23 -4.78 16.19
CA LYS A 59 17.20 -3.99 16.98
C LYS A 59 18.65 -4.27 16.60
N GLN A 60 18.97 -5.48 16.16
CA GLN A 60 20.31 -5.82 15.67
C GLN A 60 20.61 -5.16 14.32
N LEU A 61 19.63 -5.14 13.40
CA LEU A 61 19.79 -4.49 12.08
C LEU A 61 19.75 -2.96 12.18
N TYR A 62 18.93 -2.43 13.08
CA TYR A 62 18.69 -0.99 13.25
C TYR A 62 18.96 -0.56 14.70
N PRO A 63 20.22 -0.57 15.16
CA PRO A 63 20.58 -0.37 16.57
C PRO A 63 20.25 1.02 17.13
N ASN A 64 20.17 2.02 16.26
CA ASN A 64 19.85 3.40 16.64
C ASN A 64 18.37 3.75 16.43
N ALA A 65 17.54 2.82 15.96
CA ALA A 65 16.13 3.08 15.69
C ALA A 65 15.29 2.83 16.94
N GLU A 66 14.40 3.79 17.25
CA GLU A 66 13.35 3.59 18.23
C GLU A 66 12.17 2.86 17.56
N ILE A 67 12.03 1.57 17.86
CA ILE A 67 11.04 0.72 17.21
C ILE A 67 9.69 0.87 17.90
N ASP A 68 8.78 1.62 17.27
CA ASP A 68 7.36 1.70 17.62
C ASP A 68 6.56 0.81 16.67
N VAL A 69 6.18 -0.38 17.14
CA VAL A 69 5.43 -1.38 16.38
C VAL A 69 4.09 -0.82 15.89
N GLY A 70 3.44 0.04 16.70
CA GLY A 70 2.18 0.66 16.34
C GLY A 70 2.31 1.62 15.16
N LYS A 71 3.36 2.45 15.14
CA LYS A 71 3.67 3.33 14.01
C LYS A 71 4.06 2.52 12.77
N ALA A 72 4.93 1.52 12.94
CA ALA A 72 5.36 0.62 11.88
C ALA A 72 4.17 -0.06 11.19
N TRP A 73 3.21 -0.56 11.97
CA TRP A 73 2.02 -1.24 11.45
C TRP A 73 1.15 -0.32 10.60
N ARG A 74 0.88 0.89 11.11
CA ARG A 74 0.09 1.89 10.38
C ARG A 74 0.76 2.27 9.06
N GLU A 75 2.07 2.47 9.07
CA GLU A 75 2.81 2.81 7.85
C GLU A 75 2.82 1.65 6.84
N MET A 76 3.09 0.42 7.30
CA MET A 76 3.09 -0.76 6.44
C MET A 76 1.73 -1.03 5.82
N LEU A 77 0.66 -0.91 6.61
CA LEU A 77 -0.71 -1.04 6.09
C LEU A 77 -0.96 -0.06 4.95
N HIS A 78 -0.64 1.23 5.14
CA HIS A 78 -0.82 2.24 4.08
C HIS A 78 0.04 1.93 2.84
N ARG A 79 1.31 1.54 3.02
CA ARG A 79 2.22 1.18 1.92
C ARG A 79 1.69 0.01 1.10
N TYR A 80 1.17 -1.05 1.73
CA TYR A 80 0.58 -2.19 1.02
C TYR A 80 -0.72 -1.83 0.30
N LEU A 81 -1.60 -1.06 0.93
CA LEU A 81 -2.82 -0.59 0.27
C LEU A 81 -2.49 0.26 -0.98
N ALA A 82 -1.50 1.15 -0.88
CA ALA A 82 -1.03 1.96 -2.01
C ALA A 82 -0.41 1.09 -3.13
N GLY A 83 0.39 0.07 -2.77
CA GLY A 83 0.96 -0.87 -3.73
C GLY A 83 -0.11 -1.67 -4.49
N ILE A 84 -1.12 -2.18 -3.79
CA ILE A 84 -2.26 -2.89 -4.39
C ILE A 84 -3.05 -1.95 -5.31
N LEU A 85 -3.29 -0.70 -4.88
CA LEU A 85 -3.95 0.29 -5.72
C LEU A 85 -3.15 0.57 -7.00
N GLY A 86 -1.83 0.69 -6.91
CA GLY A 86 -0.96 0.86 -8.07
C GLY A 86 -1.13 -0.27 -9.10
N LEU A 87 -1.06 -1.53 -8.63
CA LEU A 87 -1.29 -2.71 -9.48
C LEU A 87 -2.70 -2.73 -10.07
N TYR A 88 -3.71 -2.34 -9.28
CA TYR A 88 -5.09 -2.24 -9.73
C TYR A 88 -5.25 -1.21 -10.86
N VAL A 89 -4.65 -0.02 -10.71
CA VAL A 89 -4.66 1.02 -11.74
C VAL A 89 -3.98 0.52 -13.01
N PHE A 90 -2.79 -0.09 -12.91
CA PHE A 90 -2.11 -0.67 -14.07
C PHE A 90 -2.98 -1.71 -14.79
N PHE A 91 -3.66 -2.58 -14.05
CA PHE A 91 -4.56 -3.58 -14.60
C PHE A 91 -5.74 -2.93 -15.35
N VAL A 92 -6.43 -1.96 -14.75
CA VAL A 92 -7.55 -1.26 -15.38
C VAL A 92 -7.09 -0.45 -16.60
N SER A 93 -5.92 0.19 -16.53
CA SER A 93 -5.32 0.89 -17.67
C SER A 93 -5.00 -0.07 -18.81
N TYR A 94 -4.36 -1.21 -18.53
CA TYR A 94 -4.07 -2.24 -19.55
C TYR A 94 -5.35 -2.75 -20.22
N LEU A 95 -6.37 -3.06 -19.43
CA LEU A 95 -7.69 -3.45 -19.93
C LEU A 95 -8.31 -2.36 -20.80
N THR A 96 -8.21 -1.09 -20.39
CA THR A 96 -8.73 0.03 -21.17
C THR A 96 -8.01 0.13 -22.51
N PHE A 97 -6.68 0.08 -22.55
CA PHE A 97 -5.90 0.10 -23.80
C PHE A 97 -6.24 -1.06 -24.74
N LYS A 98 -6.34 -2.28 -24.20
CA LYS A 98 -6.62 -3.48 -25.00
C LYS A 98 -8.01 -3.50 -25.61
N TYR A 99 -9.01 -2.95 -24.92
CA TYR A 99 -10.41 -3.05 -25.34
C TYR A 99 -10.99 -1.75 -25.91
N ALA A 100 -10.39 -0.58 -25.64
CA ALA A 100 -10.78 0.69 -26.28
C ALA A 100 -10.38 0.71 -27.76
N THR A 101 -9.25 0.09 -28.12
CA THR A 101 -8.82 -0.07 -29.53
C THR A 101 -9.76 -0.96 -30.34
N HIS A 102 -10.46 -1.89 -29.67
CA HIS A 102 -11.38 -2.83 -30.32
C HIS A 102 -12.77 -2.27 -30.62
N VAL A 103 -13.15 -1.12 -30.02
CA VAL A 103 -14.44 -0.43 -30.28
C VAL A 103 -14.30 0.58 -31.43
N ARG A 104 -13.08 1.01 -31.73
CA ARG A 104 -12.79 2.02 -32.77
C ARG A 104 -12.59 1.42 -34.18
N ASN A 105 -12.58 0.09 -34.32
CA ASN A 105 -12.50 -0.62 -35.61
C ASN A 105 -13.86 -1.16 -36.03
#